data_AF-A0A0N7J853-F1
#
_entry.id   AF-A0A0N7J853-F1
#
_cell.length_a   1.000
_cell.length_b   1.000
_cell.length_c   1.000
_cell.angle_alpha   90.00
_cell.angle_beta   90.00
_cell.angle_gamma   90.00
#
_symmetry.space_group_name_H-M   'P 1'
#
loop_
_entity.id
_entity.type
_entity.pdbx_description
1 polymer ?
#
loop_
_entity_poly.entity_id
_entity_poly.type
_entity_poly.pdbx_seq_one_letter_code
_entity_poly.pdbx_strand_id
1 'polypeptide(L)'
;MEMNAVVKGVCVIIFFAVACSIAQDEQSAGDVQMNTFDTACKRQLNYTIRNDLQKPTFEYSLAIRFCRQPFIRIMEKAVNKNRNFMFSATYFPKLGYFIDAINGVRGFYNVNKTWWAFLKAPDTMLPVGVSSYYPADGDHIIFNFTQS
;
A
#
# COMPACT_ATOMS: atom_id res chain seq x y z
N MET A 1 -16.71 -46.97 -4.14
CA MET A 1 -15.78 -48.05 -4.52
C MET A 1 -15.30 -47.72 -5.91
N GLU A 2 -14.15 -47.05 -6.00
CA GLU A 2 -12.86 -47.66 -6.38
C GLU A 2 -12.91 -48.17 -7.82
N MET A 3 -11.99 -47.81 -8.73
CA MET A 3 -10.56 -47.69 -8.51
C MET A 3 -9.91 -46.76 -9.55
N ASN A 4 -8.79 -46.19 -9.14
CA ASN A 4 -7.90 -45.32 -9.90
C ASN A 4 -7.14 -46.09 -10.99
N ALA A 5 -6.69 -45.38 -12.04
CA ALA A 5 -5.47 -45.73 -12.75
C ALA A 5 -4.73 -44.44 -13.15
N VAL A 6 -3.58 -44.23 -12.49
CA VAL A 6 -2.50 -43.31 -12.87
C VAL A 6 -1.41 -44.16 -13.53
N VAL A 7 -0.43 -43.50 -14.20
CA VAL A 7 0.93 -43.98 -14.59
C VAL A 7 1.01 -44.36 -16.08
N LYS A 8 1.94 -43.92 -16.96
CA LYS A 8 3.16 -43.04 -17.01
C LYS A 8 3.31 -42.66 -18.51
N GLY A 9 3.66 -41.42 -18.89
CA GLY A 9 5.02 -41.01 -19.34
C GLY A 9 5.58 -41.82 -20.54
N VAL A 10 6.16 -41.30 -21.63
CA VAL A 10 6.84 -40.03 -21.97
C VAL A 10 7.18 -40.06 -23.49
N CYS A 11 7.31 -38.87 -24.13
CA CYS A 11 8.07 -38.52 -25.37
C CYS A 11 7.71 -39.24 -26.69
N VAL A 12 7.81 -38.64 -27.88
CA VAL A 12 8.60 -37.53 -28.42
C VAL A 12 7.67 -36.81 -29.41
N ILE A 13 7.45 -35.50 -29.28
CA ILE A 13 6.73 -34.74 -30.31
C ILE A 13 7.75 -33.94 -31.10
N ILE A 14 8.03 -34.38 -32.33
CA ILE A 14 8.56 -33.48 -33.36
C ILE A 14 7.82 -33.74 -34.67
N PHE A 15 7.51 -32.63 -35.35
CA PHE A 15 7.04 -32.48 -36.73
C PHE A 15 5.56 -32.76 -37.01
N PHE A 16 4.73 -31.71 -37.13
CA PHE A 16 4.40 -31.05 -38.41
C PHE A 16 3.31 -30.00 -38.18
N ALA A 17 3.37 -28.91 -38.95
CA ALA A 17 2.48 -27.76 -38.88
C ALA A 17 1.01 -28.16 -39.09
N VAL A 18 0.14 -27.70 -38.18
CA VAL A 18 -1.31 -27.62 -38.42
C VAL A 18 -1.75 -26.24 -38.00
N ALA A 19 -2.08 -25.41 -38.99
CA ALA A 19 -2.85 -24.20 -38.77
C ALA A 19 -4.24 -24.63 -38.26
N CYS A 20 -4.48 -24.45 -36.97
CA CYS A 20 -5.79 -24.70 -36.38
C CYS A 20 -6.54 -23.36 -36.33
N SER A 21 -7.47 -23.18 -37.25
CA SER A 21 -8.45 -22.09 -37.22
C SER A 21 -9.21 -22.14 -35.91
N ILE A 22 -8.96 -21.18 -35.01
CA ILE A 22 -9.81 -20.94 -33.86
C ILE A 22 -10.96 -20.08 -34.35
N ALA A 23 -12.13 -20.70 -34.54
CA ALA A 23 -13.38 -19.98 -34.71
C ALA A 23 -13.57 -19.06 -33.49
N GLN A 24 -13.61 -17.75 -33.72
CA GLN A 24 -14.04 -16.79 -32.70
C GLN A 24 -15.57 -16.81 -32.71
N ASP A 25 -16.15 -17.41 -31.67
CA ASP A 25 -17.58 -17.28 -31.42
C ASP A 25 -17.84 -15.86 -30.91
N GLU A 26 -18.67 -15.12 -31.65
CA GLU A 26 -19.03 -13.74 -31.42
C GLU A 26 -20.09 -13.70 -30.31
N GLN A 27 -19.68 -13.35 -29.08
CA GLN A 27 -20.65 -13.19 -27.98
C GLN A 27 -20.98 -11.72 -27.76
N SER A 28 -22.19 -11.39 -28.17
CA SER A 28 -22.84 -10.08 -28.18
C SER A 28 -22.93 -9.42 -26.81
N ALA A 29 -22.98 -8.10 -26.83
CA ALA A 29 -23.27 -7.19 -25.72
C ALA A 29 -24.32 -7.73 -24.73
N GLY A 30 -23.87 -8.04 -23.52
CA GLY A 30 -24.70 -8.34 -22.36
C GLY A 30 -24.09 -7.67 -21.13
N ASP A 31 -24.93 -6.98 -20.36
CA ASP A 31 -24.63 -6.09 -19.23
C ASP A 31 -23.35 -6.39 -18.44
N VAL A 32 -22.44 -5.41 -18.40
CA VAL A 32 -21.31 -5.38 -17.48
C VAL A 32 -21.84 -5.08 -16.07
N GLN A 33 -22.16 -6.13 -15.32
CA GLN A 33 -22.18 -6.07 -13.86
C GLN A 33 -20.76 -5.71 -13.42
N MET A 34 -20.50 -4.41 -13.23
CA MET A 34 -19.22 -3.94 -12.72
C MET A 34 -19.03 -4.48 -11.31
N ASN A 35 -18.16 -5.50 -11.21
CA ASN A 35 -17.78 -6.19 -10.00
C ASN A 35 -17.58 -5.16 -8.88
N THR A 36 -18.33 -5.28 -7.78
CA THR A 36 -18.23 -4.41 -6.59
C THR A 36 -16.82 -4.35 -5.99
N PHE A 37 -15.92 -5.24 -6.39
CA PHE A 37 -14.48 -5.18 -6.10
C PHE A 37 -13.73 -4.05 -6.79
N ASP A 38 -14.12 -3.62 -7.99
CA ASP A 38 -13.43 -2.53 -8.71
C ASP A 38 -13.72 -1.16 -8.12
N THR A 39 -14.91 -0.97 -7.51
CA THR A 39 -15.23 0.26 -6.79
C THR A 39 -14.38 0.42 -5.52
N ALA A 40 -13.93 -0.70 -4.91
CA ALA A 40 -13.09 -0.66 -3.72
C ALA A 40 -11.66 -0.16 -3.98
N CYS A 41 -11.21 -0.11 -5.24
CA CYS A 41 -9.88 0.34 -5.63
C CYS A 41 -9.84 1.76 -6.24
N LYS A 42 -10.91 2.55 -6.06
CA LYS A 42 -11.02 3.91 -6.59
C LYS A 42 -10.76 5.00 -5.53
N ARG A 43 -10.31 4.64 -4.32
CA ARG A 43 -10.06 5.63 -3.27
C ARG A 43 -8.77 6.38 -3.51
N GLN A 44 -8.72 7.63 -3.08
CA GLN A 44 -7.56 8.48 -3.12
C GLN A 44 -7.42 9.24 -1.79
N LEU A 45 -6.19 9.43 -1.33
CA LEU A 45 -5.89 10.27 -0.17
C LEU A 45 -4.71 11.17 -0.46
N ASN A 46 -4.60 12.25 0.31
CA ASN A 46 -3.41 13.09 0.36
C ASN A 46 -2.53 12.64 1.52
N TYR A 47 -1.24 12.47 1.26
CA TYR A 47 -0.25 12.10 2.26
C TYR A 47 0.86 13.15 2.31
N THR A 48 0.93 13.88 3.43
CA THR A 48 1.96 14.87 3.70
C THR A 48 2.98 14.36 4.71
N ILE A 49 4.25 14.65 4.48
CA ILE A 49 5.33 14.53 5.46
C ILE A 49 5.94 15.91 5.65
N ARG A 50 6.09 16.36 6.89
CA ARG A 50 6.71 17.65 7.18
C ARG A 50 7.62 17.61 8.40
N ASN A 51 8.74 18.30 8.28
CA ASN A 51 9.72 18.51 9.34
C ASN A 51 10.19 19.97 9.24
N ASP A 52 9.71 20.79 10.15
CA ASP A 52 10.13 22.17 10.40
C ASP A 52 10.98 22.28 11.67
N LEU A 53 11.02 21.23 12.50
CA LEU A 53 11.67 21.21 13.81
C LEU A 53 13.21 21.14 13.73
N GLN A 54 13.78 20.37 12.81
CA GLN A 54 15.23 20.24 12.69
C GLN A 54 15.72 20.14 11.23
N LYS A 55 16.97 20.56 10.99
CA LYS A 55 17.58 20.43 9.66
C LYS A 55 17.84 18.95 9.30
N PRO A 56 17.66 18.54 8.02
CA PRO A 56 17.09 19.34 6.93
C PRO A 56 15.58 19.52 7.12
N THR A 57 15.10 20.75 6.94
CA THR A 57 13.67 21.01 6.93
C THR A 57 13.09 20.63 5.57
N PHE A 58 11.88 20.08 5.57
CA PHE A 58 11.19 19.70 4.35
C PHE A 58 9.69 19.58 4.56
N GLU A 59 8.95 19.75 3.47
CA GLU A 59 7.54 19.41 3.38
C GLU A 59 7.27 18.80 2.00
N TYR A 60 6.72 17.60 1.98
CA TYR A 60 6.32 16.93 0.75
C TYR A 60 4.88 16.45 0.88
N SER A 61 4.10 16.56 -0.19
CA SER A 61 2.74 16.04 -0.27
C SER A 61 2.56 15.27 -1.57
N LEU A 62 1.79 14.19 -1.53
CA LEU A 62 1.41 13.42 -2.70
C LEU A 62 0.00 12.86 -2.59
N ALA A 63 -0.61 12.61 -3.74
CA ALA A 63 -1.87 11.91 -3.84
C ALA A 63 -1.63 10.41 -4.13
N ILE A 64 -2.19 9.53 -3.29
CA ILE A 64 -2.11 8.07 -3.48
C ILE A 64 -3.48 7.51 -3.72
N ARG A 65 -3.61 6.76 -4.82
CA ARG A 65 -4.72 5.85 -5.05
C ARG A 65 -4.49 4.53 -4.33
N PHE A 66 -5.52 4.04 -3.66
CA PHE A 66 -5.44 2.84 -2.83
C PHE A 66 -6.75 2.06 -2.83
N CYS A 67 -6.63 0.75 -2.57
CA CYS A 67 -7.76 -0.09 -2.17
C CYS A 67 -7.82 -0.15 -0.64
N ARG A 68 -8.90 -0.70 -0.06
CA ARG A 68 -9.03 -0.81 1.40
C ARG A 68 -7.87 -1.62 1.99
N GLN A 69 -6.99 -0.97 2.73
CA GLN A 69 -5.78 -1.54 3.34
C GLN A 69 -5.30 -0.63 4.48
N PRO A 70 -4.47 -1.13 5.42
CA PRO A 70 -3.93 -0.29 6.48
C PRO A 70 -2.91 0.71 5.92
N PHE A 71 -2.74 1.85 6.62
CA PHE A 71 -1.91 2.96 6.14
C PHE A 71 -0.45 2.59 5.90
N ILE A 72 0.10 1.63 6.63
CA ILE A 72 1.46 1.12 6.38
C ILE A 72 1.67 0.65 4.93
N ARG A 73 0.66 0.02 4.30
CA ARG A 73 0.72 -0.39 2.88
C ARG A 73 0.65 0.80 1.92
N ILE A 74 0.04 1.90 2.35
CA ILE A 74 -0.01 3.15 1.60
C ILE A 74 1.34 3.86 1.67
N MET A 75 2.01 3.82 2.83
CA MET A 75 3.39 4.32 2.97
C MET A 75 4.35 3.55 2.05
N GLU A 76 4.26 2.21 2.00
CA GLU A 76 5.06 1.39 1.05
C GLU A 76 4.82 1.81 -0.41
N LYS A 77 3.56 2.06 -0.79
CA LYS A 77 3.23 2.60 -2.13
C LYS A 77 3.80 4.00 -2.35
N ALA A 78 3.85 4.85 -1.33
CA ALA A 78 4.42 6.19 -1.40
C ALA A 78 5.90 6.14 -1.77
N VAL A 79 6.67 5.25 -1.14
CA VAL A 79 8.11 5.04 -1.41
C VAL A 79 8.38 4.68 -2.88
N ASN A 80 7.51 3.84 -3.46
CA ASN A 80 7.63 3.44 -4.87
C ASN A 80 7.30 4.58 -5.85
N LYS A 81 6.51 5.58 -5.43
CA LYS A 81 6.18 6.74 -6.24
C LYS A 81 7.18 7.88 -6.10
N ASN A 82 7.66 8.12 -4.87
CA ASN A 82 8.57 9.21 -4.57
C ASN A 82 9.51 8.81 -3.43
N ARG A 83 10.82 8.85 -3.71
CA ARG A 83 11.87 8.44 -2.76
C ARG A 83 11.96 9.34 -1.53
N ASN A 84 11.42 10.56 -1.57
CA ASN A 84 11.35 11.45 -0.41
C ASN A 84 10.46 10.88 0.71
N PHE A 85 9.63 9.87 0.42
CA PHE A 85 8.75 9.22 1.39
C PHE A 85 9.36 7.95 2.01
N MET A 86 10.66 7.70 1.82
CA MET A 86 11.37 6.61 2.49
C MET A 86 11.22 6.71 4.01
N PHE A 87 10.94 5.58 4.66
CA PHE A 87 10.78 5.51 6.11
C PHE A 87 11.47 4.25 6.67
N SER A 88 11.78 4.28 7.96
CA SER A 88 12.15 3.09 8.74
C SER A 88 11.13 2.87 9.85
N ALA A 89 10.88 1.60 10.17
CA ALA A 89 9.91 1.23 11.17
C ALA A 89 10.37 0.01 11.97
N THR A 90 9.96 -0.02 13.24
CA THR A 90 10.18 -1.14 14.16
C THR A 90 8.86 -1.87 14.37
N TYR A 91 8.88 -3.19 14.20
CA TYR A 91 7.71 -4.01 14.47
C TYR A 91 7.62 -4.38 15.95
N PHE A 92 6.49 -4.05 16.57
CA PHE A 92 6.16 -4.47 17.93
C PHE A 92 5.07 -5.55 17.88
N PRO A 93 5.31 -6.74 18.44
CA PRO A 93 4.28 -7.77 18.53
C PRO A 93 2.99 -7.23 19.15
N LYS A 94 1.84 -7.59 18.57
CA LYS A 94 0.48 -7.15 18.97
C LYS A 94 0.14 -5.67 18.76
N LEU A 95 1.12 -4.78 18.58
CA LEU A 95 0.89 -3.34 18.35
C LEU A 95 1.08 -2.92 16.89
N GLY A 96 1.91 -3.66 16.14
CA GLY A 96 2.22 -3.37 14.75
C GLY A 96 3.48 -2.51 14.60
N TYR A 97 3.61 -1.85 13.45
CA TYR A 97 4.75 -1.00 13.13
C TYR A 97 4.67 0.38 13.77
N PHE A 98 5.76 0.77 14.43
CA PHE A 98 6.05 2.13 14.85
C PHE A 98 7.01 2.77 13.85
N ILE A 99 6.76 4.03 13.46
CA ILE A 99 7.59 4.74 12.48
C ILE A 99 8.73 5.46 13.20
N ASP A 100 9.95 4.98 13.00
CA ASP A 100 11.15 5.51 13.66
C ASP A 100 11.68 6.77 12.96
N ALA A 101 11.67 6.75 11.62
CA ALA A 101 12.23 7.81 10.80
C ALA A 101 11.51 7.95 9.46
N ILE A 102 11.48 9.17 8.93
CA ILE A 102 11.02 9.48 7.57
C ILE A 102 12.06 10.40 6.94
N ASN A 103 12.45 10.10 5.70
CA ASN A 103 13.44 10.82 4.91
C ASN A 103 14.77 11.07 5.65
N GLY A 104 15.24 10.05 6.38
CA GLY A 104 16.48 10.10 7.15
C GLY A 104 16.38 10.82 8.51
N VAL A 105 15.25 11.46 8.82
CA VAL A 105 15.04 12.15 10.10
C VAL A 105 14.39 11.21 11.10
N ARG A 106 15.11 10.88 12.18
CA ARG A 106 14.70 9.93 13.22
C ARG A 106 14.20 10.64 14.48
N GLY A 107 13.14 10.10 15.07
CA GLY A 107 12.66 10.50 16.40
C GLY A 107 13.44 9.82 17.53
N PHE A 108 13.72 10.56 18.61
CA PHE A 108 14.44 10.07 19.78
C PHE A 108 13.73 10.46 21.08
N TYR A 109 12.65 9.73 21.41
CA TYR A 109 11.82 10.06 22.57
C TYR A 109 12.58 10.08 23.91
N ASN A 110 13.57 9.20 24.10
CA ASN A 110 14.33 9.13 25.35
C ASN A 110 15.43 10.18 25.48
N VAL A 111 15.83 10.84 24.39
CA VAL A 111 16.91 11.82 24.39
C VAL A 111 16.37 13.25 24.36
N ASN A 112 15.50 13.54 23.41
CA ASN A 112 15.01 14.90 23.16
C ASN A 112 13.49 14.95 22.93
N LYS A 113 12.78 13.87 23.31
CA LYS A 113 11.32 13.80 23.23
C LYS A 113 10.77 14.04 21.82
N THR A 114 11.52 13.72 20.78
CA THR A 114 11.06 13.86 19.39
C THR A 114 10.42 12.58 18.84
N TRP A 115 9.39 12.71 18.00
CA TRP A 115 8.78 11.61 17.27
C TRP A 115 8.05 12.09 16.00
N TRP A 116 7.66 11.14 15.16
CA TRP A 116 6.80 11.37 14.00
C TRP A 116 5.33 11.22 14.40
N ALA A 117 4.64 12.34 14.60
CA ALA A 117 3.22 12.36 14.92
C ALA A 117 2.37 11.93 13.72
N PHE A 118 1.40 11.05 13.96
CA PHE A 118 0.52 10.50 12.94
C PHE A 118 -0.86 11.16 13.05
N LEU A 119 -1.14 12.06 12.11
CA LEU A 119 -2.26 12.98 12.17
C LEU A 119 -3.21 12.79 10.99
N LYS A 120 -4.48 13.11 11.21
CA LYS A 120 -5.42 13.47 10.16
C LYS A 120 -5.54 14.99 10.12
N ALA A 121 -5.55 15.56 8.91
CA ALA A 121 -5.67 17.00 8.72
C ALA A 121 -6.91 17.57 9.44
N PRO A 122 -6.84 18.79 9.98
CA PRO A 122 -5.67 19.68 9.94
C PRO A 122 -4.52 19.22 10.84
N ASP A 123 -4.78 18.87 12.10
CA ASP A 123 -3.74 18.46 13.06
C ASP A 123 -4.28 17.51 14.15
N THR A 124 -5.29 16.68 13.83
CA THR A 124 -5.88 15.75 14.78
C THR A 124 -5.06 14.46 14.89
N MET A 125 -4.57 14.16 16.10
CA MET A 125 -3.86 12.90 16.37
C MET A 125 -4.77 11.69 16.12
N LEU A 126 -4.28 10.74 15.34
CA LEU A 126 -5.02 9.49 15.11
C LEU A 126 -4.91 8.59 16.35
N PRO A 127 -6.02 7.96 16.80
CA PRO A 127 -6.04 7.16 18.02
C PRO A 127 -5.39 5.78 17.85
N VAL A 128 -4.91 5.45 16.65
CA VAL A 128 -4.32 4.15 16.30
C VAL A 128 -3.08 4.35 15.44
N GLY A 129 -2.16 3.38 15.47
CA GLY A 129 -0.96 3.38 14.64
C GLY A 129 -1.23 3.03 13.17
N VAL A 130 -0.20 3.21 12.34
CA VAL A 130 -0.25 3.00 10.88
C VAL A 130 -0.63 1.58 10.44
N SER A 131 -0.43 0.59 11.30
CA SER A 131 -0.78 -0.81 11.03
C SER A 131 -2.27 -1.10 11.20
N SER A 132 -2.97 -0.26 11.98
CA SER A 132 -4.38 -0.44 12.33
C SER A 132 -5.28 0.64 11.74
N TYR A 133 -4.71 1.72 11.23
CA TYR A 133 -5.47 2.78 10.59
C TYR A 133 -5.86 2.42 9.15
N TYR A 134 -7.16 2.45 8.85
CA TYR A 134 -7.71 2.28 7.51
C TYR A 134 -8.29 3.62 7.04
N PRO A 135 -7.64 4.32 6.10
CA PRO A 135 -8.13 5.61 5.63
C PRO A 135 -9.44 5.50 4.85
N ALA A 136 -10.25 6.55 4.96
CA ALA A 136 -11.39 6.80 4.09
C ALA A 136 -10.96 7.44 2.76
N ASP A 137 -11.86 7.41 1.78
CA ASP A 137 -11.64 8.16 0.54
C ASP A 137 -11.62 9.67 0.82
N GLY A 138 -10.71 10.40 0.17
CA GLY A 138 -10.52 11.83 0.37
C GLY A 138 -9.76 12.23 1.64
N ASP A 139 -9.32 11.28 2.47
CA ASP A 139 -8.57 11.60 3.68
C ASP A 139 -7.28 12.38 3.38
N HIS A 140 -6.89 13.24 4.31
CA HIS A 140 -5.57 13.87 4.31
C HIS A 140 -4.83 13.46 5.58
N ILE A 141 -3.79 12.65 5.38
CA ILE A 141 -2.97 12.10 6.44
C ILE A 141 -1.62 12.81 6.46
N ILE A 142 -1.18 13.19 7.66
CA ILE A 142 0.01 13.99 7.86
C ILE A 142 0.92 13.25 8.84
N PHE A 143 2.19 13.13 8.45
CA PHE A 143 3.27 12.82 9.36
C PHE A 143 4.02 14.11 9.68
N ASN A 144 3.99 14.53 10.94
CA ASN A 144 4.63 15.76 11.41
C ASN A 144 5.77 15.41 12.37
N PHE A 145 7.00 15.82 12.09
CA PHE A 145 8.10 15.64 13.03
C PHE A 145 7.99 16.66 14.16
N THR A 146 7.82 16.20 15.39
CA THR A 146 7.47 17.05 16.53
C THR A 146 8.23 16.65 17.80
N GLN A 147 8.06 17.43 18.86
CA GLN A 147 8.54 17.16 20.21
C GLN A 147 7.46 17.41 21.28
N SER A 148 7.67 16.87 22.49
CA SER A 148 6.87 17.13 23.71
C SER A 148 7.70 17.83 24.76
#